data_AF-A0A847B812-F1
#
_entry.id   AF-A0A847B812-F1
#
_cell.length_a   1.000
_cell.length_b   1.000
_cell.length_c   1.000
_cell.angle_alpha   90.00
_cell.angle_beta   90.00
_cell.angle_gamma   90.00
#
_symmetry.space_group_name_H-M   'P 1'
#
loop_
_entity.id
_entity.type
_entity.pdbx_description
1 polymer ?
#
loop_
_entity_poly.entity_id
_entity_poly.type
_entity_poly.pdbx_seq_one_letter_code
_entity_poly.pdbx_strand_id
1 'polypeptide(L)'
;MELDFTSLKKEYDLYENEYLAIFKETLKILKIKCSPIVSVALIGDKEIREINKTYRKVDRPTDVISFAFLDDEENLQKILFKKQKVVLGDIYISYDRAKEQAETYGHSERREFLFLFVHGLLHLLGYNHMEEEDENKMFAIQETILKSHEVKTMKKEKLIEQALKARELSRSPYSKFAVGAALLCKDGEVFLGANIENASYSLCMCAERNAIYNAMMHGKKKEDFESMALIADTEGPCSPCGACRQVISELLPSSTPIHMANLKGEVKTTNPEELLPFAFDSDDLEKR
;
A
#
# COMPACT_ATOMS: atom_id res chain seq x y z
N MET A 1 4.18 -18.93 10.68
CA MET A 1 5.42 -18.19 10.38
C MET A 1 5.95 -17.62 11.67
N GLU A 2 7.26 -17.44 11.77
CA GLU A 2 7.94 -16.76 12.89
C GLU A 2 8.98 -15.80 12.29
N LEU A 3 9.10 -14.60 12.85
CA LEU A 3 10.13 -13.63 12.49
C LEU A 3 10.93 -13.35 13.75
N ASP A 4 12.25 -13.58 13.70
CA ASP A 4 13.16 -13.19 14.75
C ASP A 4 13.81 -11.87 14.35
N PHE A 5 13.36 -10.75 14.94
CA PHE A 5 13.78 -9.41 14.57
C PHE A 5 14.78 -8.85 15.58
N THR A 6 15.87 -8.27 15.07
CA THR A 6 16.82 -7.51 15.88
C THR A 6 17.20 -6.21 15.17
N SER A 7 17.41 -5.13 15.93
CA SER A 7 17.97 -3.89 15.42
C SER A 7 19.08 -3.37 16.34
N LEU A 8 20.19 -2.89 15.75
CA LEU A 8 21.25 -2.22 16.51
C LEU A 8 20.85 -0.82 16.99
N LYS A 9 19.84 -0.21 16.37
CA LYS A 9 19.28 1.09 16.78
C LYS A 9 17.79 0.97 17.08
N LYS A 10 17.40 1.45 18.26
CA LYS A 10 16.01 1.39 18.75
C LYS A 10 15.00 2.12 17.85
N GLU A 11 15.43 3.13 17.12
CA GLU A 11 14.54 3.87 16.21
C GLU A 11 13.95 2.99 15.10
N TYR A 12 14.61 1.88 14.78
CA TYR A 12 14.13 0.94 13.77
C TYR A 12 13.30 -0.23 14.33
N ASP A 13 13.10 -0.33 15.65
CA ASP A 13 12.27 -1.38 16.27
C ASP A 13 10.81 -1.32 15.76
N LEU A 14 10.36 -0.15 15.28
CA LEU A 14 9.04 0.03 14.69
C LEU A 14 8.79 -0.89 13.46
N TYR A 15 9.84 -1.31 12.77
CA TYR A 15 9.73 -2.10 11.54
C TYR A 15 9.41 -3.57 11.79
N GLU A 16 9.57 -4.09 13.01
CA GLU A 16 9.26 -5.50 13.34
C GLU A 16 7.81 -5.86 12.95
N ASN A 17 6.85 -5.01 13.37
CA ASN A 17 5.44 -5.22 13.08
C ASN A 17 5.13 -5.10 11.58
N GLU A 18 5.82 -4.19 10.88
CA GLU A 18 5.64 -4.01 9.44
C GLU A 18 6.20 -5.20 8.65
N TYR A 19 7.38 -5.70 9.02
CA TYR A 19 7.99 -6.90 8.44
C TYR A 19 7.14 -8.14 8.69
N LEU A 20 6.59 -8.31 9.90
CA LEU A 20 5.63 -9.37 10.17
C LEU A 20 4.40 -9.28 9.24
N ALA A 21 3.84 -8.09 9.06
CA ALA A 21 2.66 -7.90 8.23
C ALA A 21 2.93 -8.15 6.74
N ILE A 22 4.04 -7.63 6.17
CA ILE A 22 4.40 -7.86 4.77
C ILE A 22 4.88 -9.30 4.53
N PHE A 23 5.51 -9.94 5.51
CA PHE A 23 5.87 -11.35 5.44
C PHE A 23 4.61 -12.23 5.32
N LYS A 24 3.61 -12.02 6.18
CA LYS A 24 2.33 -12.73 6.10
C LYS A 24 1.67 -12.57 4.73
N GLU A 25 1.74 -11.35 4.19
CA GLU A 25 1.16 -11.03 2.90
C GLU A 25 1.89 -11.73 1.75
N THR A 26 3.22 -11.73 1.79
CA THR A 26 4.09 -12.45 0.84
C THR A 26 3.70 -13.92 0.77
N LEU A 27 3.57 -14.59 1.93
CA LEU A 27 3.17 -16.01 1.98
C LEU A 27 1.78 -16.25 1.39
N LYS A 28 0.85 -15.31 1.59
CA LYS A 28 -0.51 -15.40 1.04
C LYS A 28 -0.50 -15.25 -0.48
N ILE A 29 0.22 -14.25 -1.02
CA ILE A 29 0.32 -13.97 -2.46
C ILE A 29 0.97 -15.15 -3.18
N LEU A 30 2.08 -15.66 -2.63
CA LEU A 30 2.81 -16.80 -3.19
C LEU A 30 2.17 -18.17 -2.89
N LYS A 31 1.05 -18.19 -2.14
CA LYS A 31 0.31 -19.40 -1.74
C LYS A 31 1.18 -20.43 -1.01
N ILE A 32 2.17 -19.96 -0.25
CA ILE A 32 3.08 -20.80 0.55
C ILE A 32 2.29 -21.41 1.70
N LYS A 33 2.45 -22.72 1.93
CA LYS A 33 1.70 -23.49 2.93
C LYS A 33 2.53 -23.87 4.15
N CYS A 34 3.86 -23.79 4.05
CA CYS A 34 4.73 -24.01 5.20
C CYS A 34 4.61 -22.86 6.22
N SER A 35 5.17 -23.07 7.40
CA SER A 35 5.32 -22.04 8.43
C SER A 35 6.79 -21.65 8.50
N PRO A 36 7.24 -20.70 7.66
CA PRO A 36 8.63 -20.30 7.60
C PRO A 36 9.07 -19.51 8.84
N ILE A 37 10.34 -19.65 9.18
CA ILE A 37 11.05 -18.95 10.24
C ILE A 37 12.21 -18.20 9.57
N VAL A 38 12.24 -16.89 9.75
CA VAL A 38 13.24 -16.00 9.15
C VAL A 38 13.82 -15.14 10.27
N SER A 39 15.14 -14.98 10.32
CA SER A 39 15.79 -13.96 11.14
C SER A 39 16.04 -12.71 10.30
N VAL A 40 15.79 -11.53 10.87
CA VAL A 40 16.11 -10.26 10.22
C VAL A 40 16.83 -9.35 11.20
N ALA A 41 17.95 -8.77 10.74
CA ALA A 41 18.77 -7.87 11.53
C ALA A 41 18.98 -6.54 10.79
N LEU A 42 18.60 -5.43 11.43
CA LEU A 42 18.92 -4.08 10.98
C LEU A 42 20.24 -3.63 11.58
N ILE A 43 21.25 -3.49 10.73
CA ILE A 43 22.65 -3.25 11.11
C ILE A 43 23.24 -2.06 10.36
N GLY A 44 24.40 -1.57 10.80
CA GLY A 44 25.10 -0.48 10.13
C GLY A 44 26.05 -0.96 9.04
N ASP A 45 26.62 0.01 8.33
CA ASP A 45 27.58 -0.25 7.25
C ASP A 45 28.84 -0.99 7.71
N LYS A 46 29.26 -0.77 8.96
CA LYS A 46 30.44 -1.45 9.52
C LYS A 46 30.18 -2.94 9.68
N GLU A 47 29.04 -3.28 10.26
CA GLU A 47 28.67 -4.67 10.55
C GLU A 47 28.36 -5.43 9.26
N ILE A 48 27.60 -4.84 8.32
CA ILE A 48 27.26 -5.53 7.07
C ILE A 48 28.50 -5.73 6.18
N ARG A 49 29.46 -4.81 6.20
CA ARG A 49 30.74 -4.94 5.50
C ARG A 49 31.55 -6.12 6.04
N GLU A 50 31.56 -6.31 7.36
CA GLU A 50 32.27 -7.43 7.99
C GLU A 50 31.64 -8.78 7.62
N ILE A 51 30.30 -8.85 7.59
CA ILE A 51 29.57 -10.02 7.09
C ILE A 51 29.91 -10.28 5.61
N ASN A 52 29.85 -9.25 4.77
CA ASN A 52 30.14 -9.35 3.34
C ASN A 52 31.58 -9.85 3.07
N LYS A 53 32.54 -9.32 3.83
CA LYS A 53 33.95 -9.72 3.77
C LYS A 53 34.15 -11.16 4.22
N THR A 54 33.54 -11.55 5.33
CA THR A 54 33.70 -12.87 5.93
C THR A 54 33.15 -13.97 5.03
N TYR A 55 31.89 -13.81 4.61
CA TYR A 55 31.14 -14.87 3.92
C TYR A 55 31.21 -14.79 2.39
N ARG A 56 31.25 -13.58 1.80
CA ARG A 56 31.26 -13.39 0.33
C ARG A 56 32.64 -12.97 -0.21
N LYS A 57 33.64 -12.74 0.65
CA LYS A 57 34.98 -12.26 0.30
C LYS A 57 34.97 -10.88 -0.39
N VAL A 58 33.97 -10.06 -0.11
CA VAL A 58 33.83 -8.71 -0.66
C VAL A 58 33.97 -7.67 0.46
N ASP A 59 35.04 -6.87 0.42
CA ASP A 59 35.35 -5.89 1.47
C ASP A 59 34.70 -4.51 1.20
N ARG A 60 33.36 -4.48 1.11
CA ARG A 60 32.56 -3.25 1.00
C ARG A 60 31.17 -3.43 1.65
N PRO A 61 30.54 -2.36 2.15
CA PRO A 61 29.15 -2.43 2.60
C PRO A 61 28.21 -2.73 1.41
N THR A 62 27.07 -3.34 1.71
CA THR A 62 25.97 -3.57 0.77
C THR A 62 24.66 -3.25 1.49
N ASP A 63 23.59 -3.09 0.74
CA ASP A 63 22.23 -2.81 1.22
C ASP A 63 21.57 -4.00 1.94
N VAL A 64 21.62 -5.19 1.35
CA VAL A 64 21.04 -6.40 1.94
C VAL A 64 21.89 -7.66 1.67
N ILE A 65 21.98 -8.55 2.65
CA ILE A 65 22.56 -9.90 2.51
C ILE A 65 21.53 -10.91 3.01
N SER A 66 21.24 -11.93 2.19
CA SER A 66 20.36 -13.03 2.58
C SER A 66 21.14 -14.34 2.56
N PHE A 67 21.07 -15.11 3.65
CA PHE A 67 21.67 -16.44 3.74
C PHE A 67 20.56 -17.47 3.82
N ALA A 68 20.31 -18.18 2.72
CA ALA A 68 19.40 -19.33 2.73
C ALA A 68 20.05 -20.52 3.44
N PHE A 69 19.27 -21.25 4.23
CA PHE A 69 19.69 -22.54 4.80
C PHE A 69 19.25 -23.72 3.94
N LEU A 70 18.49 -23.45 2.88
CA LEU A 70 17.94 -24.42 1.94
C LEU A 70 18.37 -24.06 0.53
N ASP A 71 19.47 -24.68 0.07
CA ASP A 71 20.08 -24.36 -1.24
C ASP A 71 19.61 -25.29 -2.37
N ASP A 72 18.83 -26.34 -2.06
CA ASP A 72 18.28 -27.28 -3.05
C ASP A 72 16.88 -26.82 -3.50
N GLU A 73 16.80 -26.20 -4.68
CA GLU A 73 15.56 -25.67 -5.27
C GLU A 73 14.46 -26.73 -5.43
N GLU A 74 14.81 -27.97 -5.81
CA GLU A 74 13.83 -29.03 -6.06
C GLU A 74 13.19 -29.51 -4.75
N ASN A 75 13.99 -29.54 -3.69
CA ASN A 75 13.52 -29.87 -2.34
C ASN A 75 12.79 -28.69 -1.69
N LEU A 76 13.24 -27.46 -1.93
CA LEU A 76 12.61 -26.24 -1.42
C LEU A 76 11.16 -26.12 -1.89
N GLN A 77 10.89 -26.29 -3.18
CA GLN A 77 9.52 -26.26 -3.71
C GLN A 77 8.62 -27.31 -3.06
N LYS A 78 9.12 -28.53 -2.84
CA LYS A 78 8.36 -29.59 -2.14
C LYS A 78 8.08 -29.24 -0.68
N ILE A 79 8.98 -28.51 -0.03
CA ILE A 79 8.87 -28.09 1.38
C ILE A 79 7.90 -26.92 1.53
N LEU A 80 7.95 -25.91 0.66
CA LEU A 80 7.15 -24.69 0.74
C LEU A 80 5.63 -24.97 0.68
N PHE A 81 5.21 -26.02 -0.02
CA PHE A 81 3.80 -26.40 -0.15
C PHE A 81 3.34 -27.50 0.83
N LYS A 82 4.18 -27.90 1.79
CA LYS A 82 3.81 -28.79 2.89
C LYS A 82 3.56 -28.01 4.17
N LYS A 83 2.57 -28.44 4.96
CA LYS A 83 2.28 -27.85 6.28
C LYS A 83 3.32 -28.31 7.30
N GLN A 84 4.50 -27.69 7.29
CA GLN A 84 5.59 -27.93 8.23
C GLN A 84 6.27 -26.62 8.63
N LYS A 85 6.96 -26.59 9.78
CA LYS A 85 7.85 -25.48 10.13
C LYS A 85 9.16 -25.59 9.35
N VAL A 86 9.68 -24.47 8.87
CA VAL A 86 10.87 -24.43 8.02
C VAL A 86 11.70 -23.23 8.41
N VAL A 87 12.99 -23.42 8.72
CA VAL A 87 13.91 -22.30 8.90
C VAL A 87 14.45 -21.94 7.52
N LEU A 88 14.12 -20.74 7.04
CA LEU A 88 14.53 -20.29 5.70
C LEU A 88 15.92 -19.69 5.71
N GLY A 89 16.25 -18.91 6.75
CA GLY A 89 17.57 -18.29 6.89
C GLY A 89 17.52 -16.88 7.47
N ASP A 90 18.58 -16.13 7.18
CA ASP A 90 18.86 -14.82 7.78
C ASP A 90 18.86 -13.71 6.72
N ILE A 91 18.34 -12.54 7.09
CA ILE A 91 18.37 -11.32 6.29
C ILE A 91 19.05 -10.20 7.09
N TYR A 92 20.12 -9.63 6.55
CA TYR A 92 20.82 -8.49 7.13
C TYR A 92 20.61 -7.26 6.24
N ILE A 93 20.04 -6.19 6.78
CA ILE A 93 19.77 -4.95 6.04
C ILE A 93 20.57 -3.80 6.65
N SER A 94 21.30 -3.05 5.81
CA SER A 94 22.01 -1.85 6.24
C SER A 94 21.04 -0.67 6.33
N TYR A 95 20.86 -0.13 7.54
CA TYR A 95 20.06 1.09 7.71
C TYR A 95 20.74 2.33 7.10
N ASP A 96 22.07 2.34 6.99
CA ASP A 96 22.81 3.45 6.38
C ASP A 96 22.55 3.48 4.86
N ARG A 97 22.57 2.31 4.21
CA ARG A 97 22.28 2.17 2.78
C ARG A 97 20.82 2.40 2.45
N ALA A 98 19.90 1.85 3.25
CA ALA A 98 18.48 2.06 3.04
C ALA A 98 18.11 3.55 3.07
N LYS A 99 18.73 4.32 3.96
CA LYS A 99 18.52 5.77 4.01
C LYS A 99 19.09 6.49 2.79
N GLU A 100 20.34 6.18 2.41
CA GLU A 100 20.99 6.75 1.23
C GLU A 100 20.22 6.45 -0.07
N GLN A 101 19.72 5.21 -0.22
CA GLN A 101 18.92 4.78 -1.36
C GLN A 101 17.56 5.47 -1.39
N ALA A 102 16.89 5.59 -0.24
CA ALA A 102 15.62 6.31 -0.13
C ALA A 102 15.72 7.76 -0.62
N GLU A 103 16.78 8.47 -0.22
CA GLU A 103 17.07 9.83 -0.69
C GLU A 103 17.41 9.85 -2.19
N THR A 104 18.26 8.95 -2.66
CA THR A 104 18.74 8.88 -4.06
C THR A 104 17.61 8.57 -5.03
N TYR A 105 16.71 7.64 -4.68
CA TYR A 105 15.60 7.21 -5.52
C TYR A 105 14.31 7.99 -5.27
N GLY A 106 14.31 8.94 -4.33
CA GLY A 106 13.21 9.88 -4.11
C GLY A 106 11.96 9.26 -3.48
N HIS A 107 12.12 8.29 -2.57
CA HIS A 107 11.00 7.70 -1.83
C HIS A 107 11.27 7.62 -0.32
N SER A 108 10.23 7.31 0.46
CA SER A 108 10.36 7.24 1.94
C SER A 108 11.32 6.13 2.39
N GLU A 109 12.03 6.34 3.51
CA GLU A 109 12.85 5.31 4.16
C GLU A 109 12.03 4.04 4.44
N ARG A 110 10.79 4.18 4.90
CA ARG A 110 9.85 3.07 5.11
C ARG A 110 9.70 2.18 3.87
N ARG A 111 9.54 2.77 2.69
CA ARG A 111 9.42 2.01 1.43
C ARG A 111 10.69 1.21 1.17
N GLU A 112 11.86 1.79 1.43
CA GLU A 112 13.14 1.12 1.18
C GLU A 112 13.39 -0.05 2.12
N PHE A 113 13.11 0.12 3.41
CA PHE A 113 13.21 -0.97 4.38
C PHE A 113 12.30 -2.15 4.01
N LEU A 114 11.05 -1.88 3.62
CA LEU A 114 10.14 -2.92 3.14
C LEU A 114 10.61 -3.56 1.84
N PHE A 115 11.15 -2.77 0.91
CA PHE A 115 11.70 -3.24 -0.35
C PHE A 115 12.85 -4.21 -0.12
N LEU A 116 13.86 -3.83 0.67
CA LEU A 116 15.03 -4.67 0.97
C LEU A 116 14.64 -5.94 1.72
N PHE A 117 13.67 -5.85 2.64
CA PHE A 117 13.15 -7.04 3.33
C PHE A 117 12.46 -8.02 2.40
N VAL A 118 11.54 -7.54 1.54
CA VAL A 118 10.84 -8.40 0.57
C VAL A 118 11.84 -9.00 -0.42
N HIS A 119 12.81 -8.21 -0.88
CA HIS A 119 13.86 -8.68 -1.77
C HIS A 119 14.64 -9.85 -1.14
N GLY A 120 15.12 -9.67 0.10
CA GLY A 120 15.83 -10.74 0.81
C GLY A 120 14.95 -11.96 1.08
N LEU A 121 13.69 -11.74 1.43
CA LEU A 121 12.73 -12.83 1.66
C LEU A 121 12.45 -13.64 0.38
N LEU A 122 12.36 -12.99 -0.78
CA LEU A 122 12.16 -13.68 -2.06
C LEU A 122 13.36 -14.57 -2.41
N HIS A 123 14.59 -14.11 -2.14
CA HIS A 123 15.79 -14.95 -2.25
C HIS A 123 15.72 -16.18 -1.34
N LEU A 124 15.33 -15.99 -0.07
CA LEU A 124 15.14 -17.11 0.87
C LEU A 124 14.04 -18.10 0.43
N LEU A 125 13.12 -17.66 -0.42
CA LEU A 125 12.04 -18.47 -0.98
C LEU A 125 12.41 -19.12 -2.32
N GLY A 126 13.64 -18.94 -2.80
CA GLY A 126 14.16 -19.53 -4.03
C GLY A 126 13.87 -18.73 -5.30
N TYR A 127 13.49 -17.46 -5.19
CA TYR A 127 13.43 -16.56 -6.34
C TYR A 127 14.80 -15.90 -6.51
N ASN A 128 15.50 -16.28 -7.59
CA ASN A 128 16.81 -15.75 -7.93
C ASN A 128 16.70 -14.72 -9.07
N HIS A 129 17.72 -13.88 -9.24
CA HIS A 129 17.81 -12.89 -10.32
C HIS A 129 19.11 -13.03 -11.14
N MET A 130 19.59 -14.27 -11.35
CA MET A 130 20.83 -14.51 -12.10
C MET A 130 20.65 -14.31 -13.62
N GLU A 131 19.44 -14.57 -14.12
CA GLU A 131 19.04 -14.40 -15.52
C GLU A 131 17.99 -13.29 -15.64
N GLU A 132 17.97 -12.58 -16.77
CA GLU A 132 17.09 -11.43 -17.03
C GLU A 132 15.59 -11.79 -16.91
N GLU A 133 15.21 -13.02 -17.30
CA GLU A 133 13.82 -13.48 -17.19
C GLU A 133 13.39 -13.68 -15.73
N ASP A 134 14.28 -14.18 -14.89
CA ASP A 134 14.00 -14.46 -13.48
C ASP A 134 14.05 -13.19 -12.63
N GLU A 135 14.93 -12.26 -13.00
CA GLU A 135 14.94 -10.91 -12.46
C GLU A 135 13.58 -10.23 -12.68
N ASN A 136 13.08 -10.19 -13.92
CA ASN A 136 11.79 -9.58 -14.23
C ASN A 136 10.62 -10.20 -13.45
N LYS A 137 10.62 -11.53 -13.28
CA LYS A 137 9.61 -12.23 -12.47
C LYS A 137 9.69 -11.82 -11.00
N MET A 138 10.89 -11.81 -10.42
CA MET A 138 11.11 -11.45 -9.02
C MET A 138 10.67 -10.00 -8.75
N PHE A 139 11.07 -9.06 -9.61
CA PHE A 139 10.68 -7.66 -9.48
C PHE A 139 9.17 -7.46 -9.59
N ALA A 140 8.50 -8.14 -10.53
CA ALA A 140 7.04 -8.07 -10.65
C ALA A 140 6.32 -8.58 -9.39
N ILE A 141 6.82 -9.67 -8.80
CA ILE A 141 6.29 -10.22 -7.54
C ILE A 141 6.55 -9.25 -6.38
N GLN A 142 7.76 -8.71 -6.28
CA GLN A 142 8.14 -7.76 -5.24
C GLN A 142 7.26 -6.50 -5.25
N GLU A 143 7.03 -5.91 -6.43
CA GLU A 143 6.13 -4.78 -6.60
C GLU A 143 4.68 -5.13 -6.22
N THR A 144 4.21 -6.32 -6.60
CA THR A 144 2.86 -6.79 -6.22
C THR A 144 2.71 -6.89 -4.70
N ILE A 145 3.72 -7.43 -4.01
CA ILE A 145 3.73 -7.56 -2.55
C ILE A 145 3.74 -6.19 -1.87
N LEU A 146 4.64 -5.30 -2.30
CA LEU A 146 4.77 -3.95 -1.73
C LEU A 146 3.48 -3.15 -1.90
N LYS A 147 2.87 -3.19 -3.09
CA LYS A 147 1.58 -2.51 -3.35
C LYS A 147 0.44 -3.09 -2.52
N SER A 148 0.30 -4.41 -2.47
CA SER A 148 -0.74 -5.06 -1.64
C SER A 148 -0.58 -4.69 -0.16
N HIS A 149 0.67 -4.66 0.32
CA HIS A 149 0.96 -4.26 1.68
C HIS A 149 0.68 -2.79 1.93
N GLU A 150 1.04 -1.89 1.00
CA GLU A 150 0.73 -0.47 1.10
C GLU A 150 -0.78 -0.24 1.18
N VAL A 151 -1.58 -0.88 0.34
CA VAL A 151 -3.04 -0.78 0.35
C VAL A 151 -3.62 -1.24 1.69
N LYS A 152 -3.16 -2.38 2.22
CA LYS A 152 -3.62 -2.90 3.52
C LYS A 152 -3.16 -2.07 4.71
N THR A 153 -2.03 -1.39 4.57
CA THR A 153 -1.46 -0.54 5.63
C THR A 153 -1.82 0.93 5.48
N MET A 154 -2.49 1.33 4.39
CA MET A 154 -3.08 2.66 4.24
C MET A 154 -4.17 2.84 5.28
N LYS A 155 -3.77 3.39 6.42
CA LYS A 155 -4.69 3.73 7.50
C LYS A 155 -5.62 4.83 7.03
N LYS A 156 -6.89 4.74 7.45
CA LYS A 156 -7.93 5.76 7.25
C LYS A 156 -7.40 7.18 7.46
N GLU A 157 -6.61 7.39 8.50
CA GLU A 157 -6.02 8.69 8.86
C GLU A 157 -5.11 9.24 7.75
N LYS A 158 -4.30 8.39 7.12
CA LYS A 158 -3.41 8.79 6.01
C LYS A 158 -4.20 9.10 4.74
N LEU A 159 -5.30 8.38 4.47
CA LEU A 159 -6.17 8.70 3.34
C LEU A 159 -6.94 10.01 3.56
N ILE A 160 -7.35 10.30 4.81
CA ILE A 160 -7.94 11.61 5.18
C ILE A 160 -6.91 12.74 5.03
N GLU A 161 -5.64 12.52 5.37
CA GLU A 161 -4.57 13.49 5.13
C GLU A 161 -4.42 13.80 3.62
N GLN A 162 -4.52 12.79 2.75
CA GLN A 162 -4.52 13.00 1.30
C GLN A 162 -5.75 13.80 0.85
N ALA A 163 -6.94 13.51 1.40
CA ALA A 163 -8.14 14.30 1.12
C ALA A 163 -7.99 15.76 1.61
N LEU A 164 -7.27 15.99 2.71
CA LEU A 164 -6.97 17.33 3.21
C LEU A 164 -6.06 18.10 2.24
N LYS A 165 -5.02 17.46 1.71
CA LYS A 165 -4.17 18.04 0.64
C LYS A 165 -4.99 18.34 -0.61
N ALA A 166 -5.88 17.43 -1.01
CA ALA A 166 -6.78 17.65 -2.13
C ALA A 166 -7.70 18.85 -1.92
N ARG A 167 -8.19 19.08 -0.68
CA ARG A 167 -9.04 20.23 -0.34
C ARG A 167 -8.37 21.57 -0.63
N GLU A 168 -7.06 21.67 -0.49
CA GLU A 168 -6.29 22.90 -0.80
C GLU A 168 -6.32 23.25 -2.29
N LEU A 169 -6.60 22.27 -3.16
CA LEU A 169 -6.75 22.46 -4.61
C LEU A 169 -8.16 22.93 -5.00
N SER A 170 -9.07 23.09 -4.03
CA SER A 170 -10.44 23.54 -4.28
C SER A 170 -10.47 24.90 -4.98
N ARG A 171 -11.31 25.00 -6.01
CA ARG A 171 -11.66 26.27 -6.63
C ARG A 171 -13.11 26.59 -6.33
N SER A 172 -13.34 27.17 -5.15
CA SER A 172 -14.67 27.51 -4.63
C SER A 172 -14.88 29.01 -4.39
N PRO A 173 -14.70 29.88 -5.41
CA PRO A 173 -14.78 31.32 -5.22
C PRO A 173 -16.20 31.82 -4.91
N TYR A 174 -17.26 31.05 -5.18
CA TYR A 174 -18.64 31.47 -4.97
C TYR A 174 -19.14 31.05 -3.60
N SER A 175 -19.05 29.76 -3.25
CA SER A 175 -19.50 29.28 -1.92
C SER A 175 -18.52 29.55 -0.79
N LYS A 176 -17.22 29.70 -1.10
CA LYS A 176 -16.11 29.66 -0.13
C LYS A 176 -16.04 28.37 0.67
N PHE A 177 -16.68 27.31 0.18
CA PHE A 177 -16.75 26.01 0.84
C PHE A 177 -15.88 24.99 0.11
N ALA A 178 -14.67 24.78 0.63
CA ALA A 178 -13.71 23.84 0.08
C ALA A 178 -13.96 22.41 0.58
N VAL A 179 -13.99 21.46 -0.36
CA VAL A 179 -14.13 20.02 -0.12
C VAL A 179 -12.98 19.30 -0.84
N GLY A 180 -12.38 18.34 -0.16
CA GLY A 180 -11.37 17.44 -0.73
C GLY A 180 -11.80 15.99 -0.65
N ALA A 181 -11.34 15.20 -1.62
CA ALA A 181 -11.54 13.76 -1.69
C ALA A 181 -10.24 13.07 -2.11
N ALA A 182 -10.02 11.87 -1.58
CA ALA A 182 -8.95 10.97 -1.99
C ALA A 182 -9.52 9.56 -2.20
N LEU A 183 -9.31 9.01 -3.39
CA LEU A 183 -9.79 7.68 -3.78
C LEU A 183 -8.59 6.73 -3.87
N LEU A 184 -8.55 5.72 -3.00
CA LEU A 184 -7.52 4.69 -2.98
C LEU A 184 -7.91 3.53 -3.90
N CYS A 185 -6.99 3.15 -4.79
CA CYS A 185 -7.08 1.96 -5.60
C CYS A 185 -6.42 0.74 -4.93
N LYS A 186 -6.79 -0.46 -5.36
CA LYS A 186 -6.26 -1.75 -4.90
C LYS A 186 -4.80 -1.99 -5.25
N ASP A 187 -4.23 -1.18 -6.13
CA ASP A 187 -2.81 -1.18 -6.48
C ASP A 187 -1.99 -0.11 -5.73
N GLY A 188 -2.61 0.60 -4.79
CA GLY A 188 -1.96 1.60 -3.95
C GLY A 188 -2.01 3.02 -4.49
N GLU A 189 -2.44 3.21 -5.75
CA GLU A 189 -2.55 4.54 -6.34
C GLU A 189 -3.68 5.34 -5.68
N VAL A 190 -3.45 6.64 -5.47
CA VAL A 190 -4.43 7.55 -4.86
C VAL A 190 -4.78 8.67 -5.82
N PHE A 191 -6.06 8.78 -6.17
CA PHE A 191 -6.58 9.85 -7.01
C PHE A 191 -7.21 10.93 -6.15
N LEU A 192 -6.67 12.15 -6.26
CA LEU A 192 -7.17 13.31 -5.55
C LEU A 192 -8.29 14.00 -6.33
N GLY A 193 -9.25 14.56 -5.60
CA GLY A 193 -10.31 15.40 -6.14
C GLY A 193 -10.62 16.57 -5.21
N ALA A 194 -10.93 17.71 -5.79
CA ALA A 194 -11.38 18.91 -5.07
C ALA A 194 -12.61 19.47 -5.76
N ASN A 195 -13.49 20.18 -5.05
CA ASN A 195 -14.62 20.82 -5.71
C ASN A 195 -14.15 21.99 -6.60
N ILE A 196 -14.73 22.08 -7.80
CA ILE A 196 -14.46 23.14 -8.79
C ILE A 196 -15.79 23.78 -9.14
N GLU A 197 -15.91 25.07 -8.84
CA GLU A 197 -17.14 25.82 -9.08
C GLU A 197 -17.12 26.60 -10.40
N ASN A 198 -18.32 26.97 -10.84
CA ASN A 198 -18.55 27.76 -12.03
C ASN A 198 -19.63 28.82 -11.75
N ALA A 199 -19.62 29.92 -12.51
CA ALA A 199 -20.66 30.95 -12.41
C ALA A 199 -22.06 30.40 -12.76
N SER A 200 -22.12 29.43 -13.68
CA SER A 200 -23.31 28.61 -13.87
C SER A 200 -23.28 27.45 -12.88
N TYR A 201 -24.02 27.57 -11.78
CA TYR A 201 -23.89 26.66 -10.63
C TYR A 201 -24.18 25.19 -10.96
N SER A 202 -24.99 24.91 -11.99
CA SER A 202 -25.24 23.54 -12.46
C SER A 202 -23.99 22.86 -13.03
N LEU A 203 -22.95 23.62 -13.40
CA LEU A 203 -21.67 23.11 -13.89
C LEU A 203 -20.66 22.85 -12.76
N CYS A 204 -21.03 23.09 -11.49
CA CYS A 204 -20.14 22.82 -10.37
C CYS A 204 -19.90 21.32 -10.18
N MET A 205 -18.63 20.97 -10.00
CA MET A 205 -18.18 19.60 -9.77
C MET A 205 -17.71 19.42 -8.34
N CYS A 206 -18.21 18.38 -7.68
CA CYS A 206 -17.84 18.05 -6.31
C CYS A 206 -16.53 17.25 -6.28
N ALA A 207 -15.88 17.23 -5.11
CA ALA A 207 -14.59 16.57 -4.92
C ALA A 207 -14.64 15.07 -5.22
N GLU A 208 -15.69 14.39 -4.77
CA GLU A 208 -15.92 12.95 -4.94
C GLU A 208 -15.96 12.58 -6.42
N ARG A 209 -16.76 13.32 -7.20
CA ARG A 209 -16.92 13.10 -8.64
C ARG A 209 -15.60 13.36 -9.38
N ASN A 210 -14.89 14.43 -9.02
CA ASN A 210 -13.59 14.71 -9.61
C ASN A 210 -12.55 13.61 -9.32
N ALA A 211 -12.50 13.07 -8.10
CA ALA A 211 -11.60 11.96 -7.76
C ALA A 211 -11.92 10.69 -8.56
N ILE A 212 -13.19 10.30 -8.63
CA ILE A 212 -13.65 9.10 -9.37
C ILE A 212 -13.35 9.25 -10.85
N TYR A 213 -13.77 10.36 -11.47
CA TYR A 213 -13.58 10.56 -12.91
C TYR A 213 -12.11 10.66 -13.28
N ASN A 214 -11.28 11.28 -12.43
CA ASN A 214 -9.83 11.31 -12.61
C ASN A 214 -9.25 9.88 -12.65
N ALA A 215 -9.61 9.04 -11.68
CA ALA A 215 -9.16 7.65 -11.64
C ALA A 215 -9.58 6.86 -12.90
N MET A 216 -10.83 7.03 -13.35
CA MET A 216 -11.33 6.36 -14.55
C MET A 216 -10.63 6.82 -15.83
N MET A 217 -10.27 8.11 -15.92
CA MET A 217 -9.47 8.62 -17.05
C MET A 217 -8.04 8.07 -17.06
N HIS A 218 -7.54 7.60 -15.91
CA HIS A 218 -6.28 6.85 -15.79
C HIS A 218 -6.48 5.33 -15.95
N GLY A 219 -7.63 4.90 -16.49
CA GLY A 219 -7.91 3.51 -16.83
C GLY A 219 -8.38 2.63 -15.68
N LYS A 220 -8.62 3.19 -14.48
CA LYS A 220 -9.20 2.44 -13.35
C LYS A 220 -10.66 2.12 -13.61
N LYS A 221 -11.10 0.96 -13.12
CA LYS A 221 -12.48 0.48 -13.19
C LYS A 221 -13.09 0.41 -11.80
N LYS A 222 -14.40 0.20 -11.74
CA LYS A 222 -15.17 0.03 -10.51
C LYS A 222 -14.50 -0.95 -9.56
N GLU A 223 -14.05 -2.10 -10.08
CA GLU A 223 -13.47 -3.18 -9.28
C GLU A 223 -12.11 -2.83 -8.68
N ASP A 224 -11.45 -1.77 -9.16
CA ASP A 224 -10.11 -1.36 -8.72
C ASP A 224 -10.15 -0.45 -7.49
N PHE A 225 -11.32 0.04 -7.07
CA PHE A 225 -11.45 0.96 -5.95
C PHE A 225 -11.51 0.24 -4.60
N GLU A 226 -10.66 0.66 -3.67
CA GLU A 226 -10.52 0.06 -2.34
C GLU A 226 -11.25 0.88 -1.27
N SER A 227 -11.04 2.19 -1.21
CA SER A 227 -11.69 3.10 -0.24
C SER A 227 -11.63 4.56 -0.69
N MET A 228 -12.47 5.41 -0.11
CA MET A 228 -12.48 6.85 -0.36
C MET A 228 -12.50 7.63 0.97
N ALA A 229 -11.77 8.74 1.04
CA ALA A 229 -11.89 9.71 2.13
C ALA A 229 -12.40 11.06 1.63
N LEU A 230 -13.25 11.71 2.42
CA LEU A 230 -13.85 13.02 2.17
C LEU A 230 -13.56 13.95 3.34
N ILE A 231 -13.27 15.22 3.07
CA ILE A 231 -13.07 16.21 4.13
C ILE A 231 -13.57 17.59 3.72
N ALA A 232 -14.25 18.26 4.66
CA ALA A 232 -14.69 19.65 4.52
C ALA A 232 -14.74 20.34 5.90
N ASP A 233 -14.93 21.67 5.89
CA ASP A 233 -15.08 22.45 7.12
C ASP A 233 -16.56 22.49 7.56
N THR A 234 -16.99 21.44 8.25
CA THR A 234 -18.38 21.24 8.71
C THR A 234 -18.44 20.96 10.21
N GLU A 235 -19.62 21.15 10.81
CA GLU A 235 -19.78 20.95 12.25
C GLU A 235 -19.46 19.53 12.71
N GLY A 236 -19.95 18.52 11.97
CA GLY A 236 -19.57 17.11 12.09
C GLY A 236 -19.00 16.57 10.77
N PRO A 237 -18.79 15.25 10.62
CA PRO A 237 -18.26 14.63 9.39
C PRO A 237 -19.01 15.06 8.12
N CYS A 238 -18.28 15.46 7.07
CA CYS A 238 -18.90 15.98 5.86
C CYS A 238 -19.70 14.89 5.11
N SER A 239 -20.96 15.17 4.78
CA SER A 239 -21.80 14.22 4.03
C SER A 239 -21.74 14.49 2.53
N PRO A 240 -21.54 13.46 1.67
CA PRO A 240 -21.65 13.63 0.23
C PRO A 240 -23.08 14.03 -0.17
N CYS A 241 -23.20 14.88 -1.19
CA CYS A 241 -24.51 15.30 -1.71
C CYS A 241 -25.19 14.17 -2.50
N GLY A 242 -26.49 14.29 -2.76
CA GLY A 242 -27.26 13.24 -3.45
C GLY A 242 -26.68 12.83 -4.81
N ALA A 243 -26.21 13.81 -5.61
CA ALA A 243 -25.58 13.52 -6.90
C ALA A 243 -24.28 12.71 -6.75
N CYS A 244 -23.44 13.03 -5.76
CA CYS A 244 -22.23 12.26 -5.47
C CYS A 244 -22.57 10.85 -5.00
N ARG A 245 -23.60 10.70 -4.14
CA ARG A 245 -24.04 9.38 -3.66
C ARG A 245 -24.46 8.47 -4.81
N GLN A 246 -25.19 8.98 -5.80
CA GLN A 246 -25.57 8.22 -6.99
C GLN A 246 -24.36 7.83 -7.85
N VAL A 247 -23.40 8.73 -8.03
CA VAL A 247 -22.16 8.42 -8.76
C VAL A 247 -21.34 7.37 -8.02
N ILE A 248 -21.28 7.47 -6.68
CA ILE A 248 -20.60 6.51 -5.81
C ILE A 248 -21.27 5.14 -5.88
N SER A 249 -22.61 5.05 -5.81
CA SER A 249 -23.32 3.76 -5.89
C SER A 249 -23.13 3.06 -7.24
N GLU A 250 -23.07 3.84 -8.32
CA GLU A 250 -22.84 3.31 -9.67
C GLU A 250 -21.38 2.84 -9.85
N LEU A 251 -20.42 3.69 -9.48
CA LEU A 251 -19.02 3.54 -9.92
C LEU A 251 -18.07 2.96 -8.87
N LEU A 252 -18.49 2.81 -7.62
CA LEU A 252 -17.73 2.10 -6.59
C LEU A 252 -18.40 0.77 -6.22
N PRO A 253 -17.64 -0.26 -5.80
CA PRO A 253 -18.20 -1.46 -5.20
C PRO A 253 -19.06 -1.12 -3.99
N SER A 254 -20.19 -1.82 -3.82
CA SER A 254 -21.18 -1.49 -2.77
C SER A 254 -20.64 -1.50 -1.34
N SER A 255 -19.57 -2.27 -1.10
CA SER A 255 -18.90 -2.41 0.19
C SER A 255 -17.70 -1.47 0.39
N THR A 256 -17.35 -0.63 -0.58
CA THR A 256 -16.18 0.26 -0.50
C THR A 256 -16.30 1.22 0.69
N PRO A 257 -15.36 1.21 1.65
CA PRO A 257 -15.40 2.13 2.78
C PRO A 257 -15.29 3.59 2.34
N ILE A 258 -16.21 4.42 2.82
CA ILE A 258 -16.23 5.87 2.63
C ILE A 258 -16.00 6.55 3.98
N HIS A 259 -14.85 7.20 4.13
CA HIS A 259 -14.43 7.89 5.35
C HIS A 259 -14.76 9.38 5.25
N MET A 260 -15.84 9.79 5.89
CA MET A 260 -16.26 11.19 5.98
C MET A 260 -15.60 11.84 7.18
N ALA A 261 -14.91 12.97 6.98
CA ALA A 261 -14.21 13.69 8.04
C ALA A 261 -14.56 15.18 8.05
N ASN A 262 -14.27 15.85 9.17
CA ASN A 262 -14.25 17.31 9.26
C ASN A 262 -12.86 17.82 9.70
N LEU A 263 -12.67 19.15 9.70
CA LEU A 263 -11.42 19.77 10.16
C LEU A 263 -11.21 19.71 11.67
N LYS A 264 -12.19 19.23 12.44
CA LYS A 264 -12.11 19.06 13.91
C LYS A 264 -11.61 17.66 14.31
N GLY A 265 -11.34 16.79 13.34
CA GLY A 265 -10.86 15.43 13.56
C GLY A 265 -11.96 14.39 13.79
N GLU A 266 -13.24 14.76 13.65
CA GLU A 266 -14.34 13.80 13.71
C GLU A 266 -14.43 13.02 12.40
N VAL A 267 -14.60 11.71 12.50
CA VAL A 267 -14.63 10.80 11.36
C VAL A 267 -15.79 9.81 11.49
N LYS A 268 -16.55 9.63 10.40
CA LYS A 268 -17.57 8.59 10.27
C LYS A 268 -17.27 7.76 9.02
N THR A 269 -17.26 6.43 9.17
CA THR A 269 -17.13 5.50 8.06
C THR A 269 -18.50 4.93 7.69
N THR A 270 -18.75 4.76 6.40
CA THR A 270 -19.94 4.12 5.82
C THR A 270 -19.55 3.45 4.50
N ASN A 271 -20.49 3.08 3.64
CA ASN A 271 -20.27 2.49 2.31
C ASN A 271 -21.35 2.98 1.32
N PRO A 272 -21.22 2.73 0.01
CA PRO A 272 -22.21 3.13 -0.99
C PRO A 272 -23.65 2.65 -0.70
N GLU A 273 -23.81 1.40 -0.23
CA GLU A 273 -25.13 0.81 0.06
C GLU A 273 -25.85 1.54 1.20
N GLU A 274 -25.12 1.86 2.28
CA GLU A 274 -25.64 2.63 3.40
C GLU A 274 -25.87 4.11 3.07
N LEU A 275 -25.07 4.67 2.16
CA LEU A 275 -25.18 6.08 1.75
C LEU A 275 -26.42 6.34 0.90
N LEU A 276 -26.79 5.39 0.06
CA LEU A 276 -27.94 5.49 -0.85
C LEU A 276 -28.67 4.15 -0.93
N PRO A 277 -29.45 3.79 0.10
CA PRO A 277 -30.27 2.59 0.06
C PRO A 277 -31.31 2.69 -1.05
N PHE A 278 -31.56 1.59 -1.76
CA PHE A 278 -32.47 1.53 -2.92
C PHE A 278 -32.08 2.51 -4.03
N ALA A 279 -30.76 2.66 -4.27
CA ALA A 279 -30.24 3.43 -5.38
C ALA A 279 -30.83 2.94 -6.71
N PHE A 280 -31.11 3.88 -7.61
CA PHE A 280 -31.47 3.55 -8.99
C PHE A 280 -30.26 2.98 -9.72
N ASP A 281 -30.41 1.89 -10.46
CA ASP A 281 -29.33 1.24 -11.20
C ASP A 281 -29.73 0.74 -12.60
N SER A 282 -28.84 0.00 -13.26
CA SER A 282 -29.08 -0.55 -14.59
C SER A 282 -30.19 -1.61 -14.62
N ASP A 283 -30.42 -2.35 -13.54
CA ASP A 283 -31.41 -3.42 -13.50
C ASP A 283 -32.84 -2.85 -13.53
N ASP A 284 -33.02 -1.62 -13.04
CA ASP A 284 -34.27 -0.86 -13.14
C ASP A 284 -34.61 -0.46 -14.58
N LEU A 285 -33.63 -0.39 -15.48
CA LEU A 285 -33.82 -0.03 -16.89
C LEU A 285 -34.23 -1.22 -17.75
N GLU A 286 -33.76 -2.43 -17.41
CA GLU A 286 -33.93 -3.64 -18.24
C GLU A 286 -35.32 -4.29 -18.12
N LYS A 287 -36.11 -3.94 -17.09
CA LYS A 287 -37.49 -4.41 -16.93
C LYS A 287 -38.45 -3.54 -17.75
N ARG A 288 -38.49 -3.76 -19.06
CA ARG A 288 -39.59 -3.31 -19.95
C ARG A 288 -40.33 -4.48 -20.57
#